data_AF-A0A660QND9-F1
#
_entry.id   AF-A0A660QND9-F1
#
_cell.length_a   1.000
_cell.length_b   1.000
_cell.length_c   1.000
_cell.angle_alpha   90.00
_cell.angle_beta   90.00
_cell.angle_gamma   90.00
#
_symmetry.space_group_name_H-M   'P 1'
#
loop_
_entity.id
_entity.type
_entity.pdbx_description
1 polymer ?
#
loop_
_entity_poly.entity_id
_entity_poly.type
_entity_poly.pdbx_seq_one_letter_code
_entity_poly.pdbx_strand_id
1 'polypeptide(L)'
;ELAGSLTDEAVYQQRRRLCDLSFLRQPYRREDGKIGYRCPAEPVAAYVAKGGQEEDTVGRKCLCNALIANVGMPQRLPDGTDEQCLITLGDDLSEIGRFCSSGNVEFSAADVVRVLLGA
;
A
#
# COMPACT_ATOMS: atom_id res chain seq x y z
N GLU A 1 -0.71 -6.25 12.78
CA GLU A 1 -1.47 -5.00 12.52
C GLU A 1 -0.93 -3.88 13.40
N LEU A 2 -1.18 -2.62 13.05
CA LEU A 2 -0.89 -1.45 13.89
C LEU A 2 -2.18 -0.67 14.09
N ALA A 3 -2.58 -0.47 15.35
CA ALA A 3 -3.81 0.23 15.70
C ALA A 3 -3.85 1.64 15.08
N GLY A 4 -4.99 2.01 14.50
CA GLY A 4 -5.19 3.32 13.86
C GLY A 4 -4.57 3.46 12.46
N SER A 5 -3.83 2.46 11.97
CA SER A 5 -3.30 2.45 10.60
C SER A 5 -4.25 1.77 9.62
N LEU A 6 -4.03 1.93 8.31
CA LEU A 6 -4.71 1.16 7.27
C LEU A 6 -4.32 -0.33 7.27
N THR A 7 -3.34 -0.75 8.08
CA THR A 7 -3.05 -2.17 8.32
C THR A 7 -4.05 -2.78 9.31
N ASP A 8 -4.71 -1.97 10.15
CA ASP A 8 -5.85 -2.38 10.99
C ASP A 8 -7.10 -2.54 10.11
N GLU A 9 -7.69 -3.72 10.12
CA GLU A 9 -8.82 -4.04 9.25
C GLU A 9 -10.07 -3.21 9.58
N ALA A 10 -10.35 -2.92 10.85
CA ALA A 10 -11.53 -2.14 11.24
C ALA A 10 -11.42 -0.68 10.78
N VAL A 11 -10.21 -0.12 10.80
CA VAL A 11 -9.91 1.21 10.27
C VAL A 11 -10.02 1.21 8.74
N TYR A 12 -9.44 0.20 8.08
CA TYR A 12 -9.46 0.12 6.63
C TYR A 12 -10.88 -0.05 6.07
N GLN A 13 -11.75 -0.82 6.72
CA GLN A 13 -13.15 -1.02 6.28
C GLN A 13 -13.99 0.25 6.34
N GLN A 14 -13.63 1.22 7.18
CA GLN A 14 -14.29 2.53 7.22
C GLN A 14 -13.80 3.46 6.11
N ARG A 15 -12.60 3.19 5.58
CA ARG A 15 -11.94 4.04 4.58
C ARG A 15 -12.50 3.76 3.18
N ARG A 16 -13.16 4.75 2.59
CA ARG A 16 -13.70 4.64 1.23
C ARG A 16 -12.58 4.54 0.18
N ARG A 17 -12.70 3.58 -0.75
CA ARG A 17 -11.79 3.44 -1.91
C ARG A 17 -11.76 4.70 -2.76
N LEU A 18 -10.55 5.19 -3.07
CA LEU A 18 -10.28 6.34 -3.94
C LEU A 18 -8.84 6.30 -4.45
N CYS A 19 -8.57 6.97 -5.56
CA CYS A 19 -7.24 7.07 -6.17
C CYS A 19 -7.09 8.46 -6.80
N ASP A 20 -6.83 9.46 -5.98
CA ASP A 20 -6.68 10.87 -6.34
C ASP A 20 -5.23 11.23 -6.67
N LEU A 21 -4.26 10.86 -5.83
CA LEU A 21 -2.83 11.13 -6.09
C LEU A 21 -2.29 10.42 -7.34
N SER A 22 -2.75 9.19 -7.60
CA SER A 22 -2.50 8.48 -8.86
C SER A 22 -1.03 8.15 -9.20
N PHE A 23 -0.07 8.35 -8.29
CA PHE A 23 1.38 8.23 -8.56
C PHE A 23 1.84 6.82 -8.96
N LEU A 24 1.21 5.78 -8.41
CA LEU A 24 1.59 4.37 -8.61
C LEU A 24 0.59 3.60 -9.48
N ARG A 25 -0.21 4.30 -10.31
CA ARG A 25 -1.09 3.62 -11.27
C ARG A 25 -0.27 2.85 -12.30
N GLN A 26 -0.74 1.66 -12.65
CA GLN A 26 -0.11 0.83 -13.65
C GLN A 26 -0.62 1.22 -15.05
N PRO A 27 0.28 1.39 -16.04
CA PRO A 27 -0.13 1.58 -17.41
C PRO A 27 -0.77 0.30 -17.95
N TYR A 28 -1.78 0.44 -18.79
CA TYR A 28 -2.38 -0.66 -19.55
C TYR A 28 -2.73 -0.18 -20.96
N ARG A 29 -2.85 -1.12 -21.90
CA ARG A 29 -3.26 -0.82 -23.27
C ARG A 29 -4.80 -0.81 -23.38
N ARG A 30 -5.36 0.30 -23.83
CA ARG A 30 -6.79 0.45 -24.11
C ARG A 30 -7.13 -0.17 -25.47
N GLU A 31 -8.42 -0.46 -25.69
CA GLU A 31 -8.93 -1.01 -26.96
C GLU A 31 -8.63 -0.12 -28.16
N ASP A 32 -8.63 1.21 -27.96
CA ASP A 32 -8.27 2.21 -28.98
C ASP A 32 -6.74 2.29 -29.25
N GLY A 33 -5.95 1.40 -28.64
CA GLY A 33 -4.51 1.32 -28.78
C GLY A 33 -3.71 2.32 -27.94
N LYS A 34 -4.36 3.26 -27.24
CA LYS A 34 -3.68 4.23 -26.37
C LYS A 34 -3.33 3.63 -25.01
N ILE A 35 -2.42 4.29 -24.30
CA ILE A 35 -2.09 3.96 -22.91
C ILE A 35 -3.16 4.56 -21.99
N GLY A 36 -3.73 3.73 -21.12
CA GLY A 36 -4.50 4.13 -19.96
C GLY A 36 -3.76 3.82 -18.66
N TYR A 37 -4.28 4.30 -17.55
CA TYR A 37 -3.73 4.04 -16.21
C TYR A 37 -4.81 3.54 -15.27
N ARG A 38 -4.52 2.48 -14.53
CA ARG A 38 -5.45 1.88 -13.56
C ARG A 38 -4.71 1.50 -12.28
N CYS A 39 -5.42 1.47 -11.16
CA CYS A 39 -4.86 1.05 -9.88
C CYS A 39 -5.82 0.03 -9.25
N PRO A 40 -5.35 -1.16 -8.87
CA PRO A 40 -6.24 -2.17 -8.30
C PRO A 40 -6.77 -1.79 -6.90
N ALA A 41 -6.29 -0.70 -6.29
CA ALA A 41 -6.80 -0.12 -5.04
C ALA A 41 -7.82 1.04 -5.26
N GLU A 42 -8.06 1.47 -6.49
CA GLU A 42 -9.09 2.48 -6.80
C GLU A 42 -10.52 1.92 -6.58
N PRO A 43 -11.60 2.71 -6.69
CA PRO A 43 -12.95 2.16 -6.62
C PRO A 43 -13.15 0.98 -7.59
N VAL A 44 -13.71 -0.13 -7.12
CA VAL A 44 -13.85 -1.39 -7.89
C VAL A 44 -14.49 -1.14 -9.26
N ALA A 45 -15.62 -0.43 -9.29
CA ALA A 45 -16.31 -0.09 -10.53
C ALA A 45 -15.43 0.71 -11.51
N ALA A 46 -14.56 1.59 -11.02
CA ALA A 46 -13.64 2.34 -11.87
C ALA A 46 -12.50 1.46 -12.40
N TYR A 47 -12.00 0.49 -11.62
CA TYR A 47 -11.02 -0.49 -12.08
C TYR A 47 -11.59 -1.41 -13.17
N VAL A 48 -12.81 -1.93 -12.95
CA VAL A 48 -13.52 -2.80 -13.91
C VAL A 48 -13.85 -2.06 -15.20
N ALA A 49 -14.31 -0.80 -15.11
CA ALA A 49 -14.55 0.05 -16.28
C ALA A 49 -13.27 0.30 -17.12
N LYS A 50 -12.09 0.08 -16.55
CA LYS A 50 -10.77 0.15 -17.22
C LYS A 50 -10.26 -1.23 -17.66
N GLY A 51 -11.15 -2.20 -17.78
CA GLY A 51 -10.84 -3.56 -18.23
C GLY A 51 -10.02 -4.38 -17.22
N GLY A 52 -10.08 -4.04 -15.93
CA GLY A 52 -9.54 -4.86 -14.86
C GLY A 52 -10.56 -5.90 -14.37
N GLN A 53 -10.09 -6.95 -13.69
CA GLN A 53 -10.96 -7.95 -13.07
C GLN A 53 -11.26 -7.56 -11.61
N GLU A 54 -12.45 -7.90 -11.10
CA GLU A 54 -12.82 -7.53 -9.73
C GLU A 54 -11.94 -8.24 -8.69
N GLU A 55 -11.51 -9.47 -9.00
CA GLU A 55 -10.65 -10.32 -8.19
C GLU A 55 -9.27 -9.68 -7.94
N ASP A 56 -8.75 -8.93 -8.92
CA ASP A 56 -7.48 -8.21 -8.79
C ASP A 56 -7.51 -7.13 -7.70
N THR A 57 -8.72 -6.71 -7.30
CA THR A 57 -8.96 -5.64 -6.33
C THR A 57 -9.03 -6.13 -4.88
N VAL A 58 -9.11 -7.44 -4.66
CA VAL A 58 -9.24 -8.05 -3.34
C VAL A 58 -7.96 -7.84 -2.52
N GLY A 59 -8.11 -7.36 -1.29
CA GLY A 59 -6.99 -7.06 -0.38
C GLY A 59 -6.11 -5.88 -0.80
N ARG A 60 -6.47 -5.14 -1.84
CA ARG A 60 -5.66 -4.03 -2.37
C ARG A 60 -5.90 -2.73 -1.60
N LYS A 61 -4.86 -2.21 -0.96
CA LYS A 61 -4.89 -0.94 -0.22
C LYS A 61 -4.17 0.17 -1.01
N CYS A 62 -4.59 1.43 -0.84
CA CYS A 62 -4.01 2.56 -1.57
C CYS A 62 -2.64 2.91 -1.00
N LEU A 63 -1.57 2.64 -1.74
CA LEU A 63 -0.20 3.00 -1.32
C LEU A 63 0.09 4.49 -1.48
N CYS A 64 -0.43 5.15 -2.52
CA CYS A 64 -0.08 6.55 -2.79
C CYS A 64 -0.42 7.46 -1.61
N ASN A 65 -1.66 7.41 -1.14
CA ASN A 65 -2.09 8.28 -0.03
C ASN A 65 -1.45 7.86 1.29
N ALA A 66 -1.32 6.55 1.51
CA ALA A 66 -0.72 6.03 2.73
C ALA A 66 0.76 6.41 2.87
N LEU A 67 1.53 6.38 1.78
CA LEU A 67 2.94 6.78 1.79
C LEU A 67 3.12 8.27 2.12
N ILE A 68 2.21 9.12 1.65
CA ILE A 68 2.20 10.55 1.97
C ILE A 68 1.79 10.78 3.44
N ALA A 69 0.85 9.98 3.96
CA ALA A 69 0.52 9.96 5.39
C ALA A 69 1.70 9.48 6.25
N ASN A 70 2.46 8.46 5.81
CA ASN A 70 3.62 7.93 6.54
C ASN A 70 4.73 8.97 6.75
N VAL A 71 4.84 9.97 5.88
CA VAL A 71 5.82 11.07 6.01
C VAL A 71 5.24 12.30 6.72
N GLY A 72 4.08 12.16 7.40
CA GLY A 72 3.46 13.22 8.18
C GLY A 72 2.68 14.24 7.36
N MET A 73 2.30 13.91 6.12
CA MET A 73 1.57 14.81 5.21
C MET A 73 0.25 14.18 4.72
N PRO A 74 -0.63 13.68 5.59
CA PRO A 74 -1.82 12.97 5.17
C PRO A 74 -2.74 13.85 4.30
N GLN A 75 -3.36 13.25 3.29
CA GLN A 75 -4.37 13.95 2.48
C GLN A 75 -5.67 14.06 3.28
N ARG A 76 -6.36 15.19 3.13
CA ARG A 76 -7.74 15.38 3.61
C ARG A 76 -8.69 14.61 2.70
N LEU A 77 -9.38 13.62 3.23
CA LEU A 77 -10.34 12.79 2.51
C LEU A 77 -11.68 13.52 2.30
N PRO A 78 -12.51 13.10 1.32
CA PRO A 78 -13.80 13.74 1.04
C PRO A 78 -14.81 13.73 2.20
N ASP A 79 -14.66 12.82 3.16
CA ASP A 79 -15.49 12.74 4.37
C ASP A 79 -14.99 13.67 5.50
N GLY A 80 -13.92 14.43 5.25
CA GLY A 80 -13.34 15.38 6.19
C GLY A 80 -12.28 14.79 7.12
N THR A 81 -12.04 13.47 7.07
CA THR A 81 -10.98 12.81 7.84
C THR A 81 -9.62 12.93 7.14
N ASP A 82 -8.52 12.69 7.86
CA ASP A 82 -7.19 12.61 7.26
C ASP A 82 -6.85 11.14 6.94
N GLU A 83 -6.20 10.89 5.80
CA GLU A 83 -5.74 9.55 5.43
C GLU A 83 -4.80 8.98 6.50
N GLN A 84 -4.95 7.69 6.81
CA GLN A 84 -4.12 7.00 7.79
C GLN A 84 -2.85 6.41 7.17
N CYS A 85 -1.85 6.17 8.02
CA CYS A 85 -0.60 5.50 7.63
C CYS A 85 -0.85 4.04 7.22
N LEU A 86 0.07 3.44 6.47
CA LEU A 86 0.04 2.01 6.17
C LEU A 86 1.44 1.42 6.31
N ILE A 87 1.51 0.26 6.96
CA ILE A 87 2.74 -0.49 7.16
C ILE A 87 2.70 -1.64 6.18
N THR A 88 3.74 -1.72 5.36
CA THR A 88 3.95 -2.79 4.39
C THR A 88 5.44 -3.11 4.31
N LEU A 89 5.76 -4.38 4.13
CA LEU A 89 7.12 -4.84 3.84
C LEU A 89 7.45 -4.73 2.34
N GLY A 90 6.46 -4.34 1.52
CA GLY A 90 6.64 -4.27 0.07
C GLY A 90 7.15 -5.58 -0.51
N ASP A 91 8.12 -5.49 -1.39
CA ASP A 91 8.75 -6.64 -2.04
C ASP A 91 9.86 -7.28 -1.17
N ASP A 92 10.28 -6.63 -0.08
CA ASP A 92 11.38 -7.09 0.78
C ASP A 92 10.99 -8.21 1.76
N LEU A 93 9.76 -8.73 1.67
CA LEU A 93 9.29 -9.81 2.56
C LEU A 93 10.17 -11.06 2.48
N SER A 94 10.70 -11.41 1.30
CA SER A 94 11.56 -12.58 1.14
C SER A 94 12.90 -12.43 1.87
N GLU A 95 13.37 -11.19 2.00
CA GLU A 95 14.68 -10.88 2.56
C GLU A 95 14.66 -10.64 4.06
N ILE A 96 13.48 -10.60 4.69
CA ILE A 96 13.35 -10.23 6.10
C ILE A 96 14.09 -11.20 7.04
N GLY A 97 14.23 -12.46 6.63
CA GLY A 97 14.98 -13.47 7.37
C GLY A 97 16.46 -13.14 7.56
N ARG A 98 17.04 -12.27 6.73
CA ARG A 98 18.45 -11.84 6.88
C ARG A 98 18.70 -11.05 8.18
N PHE A 99 17.64 -10.51 8.78
CA PHE A 99 17.72 -9.77 10.04
C PHE A 99 17.54 -10.68 11.26
N CYS A 100 17.07 -11.91 11.05
CA CYS A 100 16.88 -12.91 12.09
C CYS A 100 18.20 -13.64 12.40
N SER A 101 18.34 -14.11 13.63
CA SER A 101 19.47 -14.94 14.05
C SER A 101 19.10 -16.43 14.00
N SER A 102 20.10 -17.32 13.93
CA SER A 102 19.84 -18.77 13.87
C SER A 102 19.02 -19.21 15.07
N GLY A 103 17.84 -19.78 14.82
CA GLY A 103 16.91 -20.23 15.86
C GLY A 103 16.05 -19.13 16.50
N ASN A 104 16.17 -17.87 16.08
CA ASN A 104 15.33 -16.77 16.56
C ASN A 104 14.78 -15.95 15.39
N VAL A 105 13.45 -15.97 15.23
CA VAL A 105 12.72 -15.26 14.18
C VAL A 105 12.40 -13.81 14.53
N GLU A 106 12.72 -13.38 15.76
CA GLU A 106 12.60 -12.00 16.18
C GLU A 106 13.86 -11.22 15.80
N PHE A 107 13.65 -9.96 15.41
CA PHE A 107 14.71 -8.99 15.15
C PHE A 107 14.24 -7.60 15.56
N SER A 108 15.18 -6.77 15.98
CA SER A 108 14.95 -5.38 16.36
C SER A 108 15.36 -4.42 15.24
N ALA A 109 14.97 -3.15 15.37
CA ALA A 109 15.48 -2.09 14.52
C ALA A 109 17.02 -1.99 14.58
N ALA A 110 17.64 -2.30 15.73
CA ALA A 110 19.10 -2.31 15.86
C ALA A 110 19.74 -3.43 15.05
N ASP A 111 19.11 -4.61 14.98
CA ASP A 111 19.59 -5.73 14.16
C ASP A 111 19.53 -5.38 12.67
N VAL A 112 18.44 -4.73 12.24
CA VAL A 112 18.29 -4.22 10.87
C VAL A 112 19.40 -3.23 10.53
N VAL A 113 19.63 -2.23 11.38
CA VAL A 113 20.67 -1.21 11.17
C VAL A 113 22.07 -1.85 11.11
N ARG A 114 22.37 -2.81 12.01
CA ARG A 114 23.65 -3.53 12.02
C ARG A 114 23.90 -4.25 10.68
N VAL A 115 22.91 -5.00 10.21
CA VAL A 115 23.01 -5.73 8.92
C VAL A 115 23.17 -4.76 7.74
N LEU A 116 22.39 -3.66 7.71
CA LEU A 116 22.47 -2.67 6.63
C LEU A 116 23.81 -1.92 6.60
N LEU A 117 24.45 -1.74 7.75
CA LEU A 117 25.76 -1.10 7.86
C LEU A 117 26.94 -2.08 7.73
N GLY A 118 26.69 -3.39 7.62
CA GLY A 118 27.73 -4.42 7.51
C GLY A 118 28.57 -4.61 8.79
N ALA A 119 27.98 -4.32 9.95
CA ALA A 119 28.61 -4.43 11.27
C ALA A 119 28.37 -5.78 11.95
#